data_AF-A0A937ZUC8-F1
#
_entry.id   AF-A0A937ZUC8-F1
#
_cell.length_a   1.000
_cell.length_b   1.000
_cell.length_c   1.000
_cell.angle_alpha   90.00
_cell.angle_beta   90.00
_cell.angle_gamma   90.00
#
_symmetry.space_group_name_H-M   'P 1'
#
loop_
_entity.id
_entity.type
_entity.pdbx_description
1 polymer ?
#
loop_
_entity_poly.entity_id
_entity_poly.type
_entity_poly.pdbx_seq_one_letter_code
_entity_poly.pdbx_strand_id
1 'polypeptide(L)'
;DDAELRALNRNWRGRDKPTNVLSFPAGDDGETAAAQARALWLGDVVIAAETVQAEASDAGMTIADHLAHLVVHGVLHLLGHDHELAAEATRMEALERAILARLGIADPYGDDPPVREVA
;
A
#
# COMPACT_ATOMS: atom_id res chain seq x y z
N ASP A 1 -3.82 -15.34 -5.38
CA ASP A 1 -5.26 -15.31 -5.01
C ASP A 1 -5.39 -15.13 -3.49
N ASP A 2 -6.60 -15.14 -2.91
CA ASP A 2 -6.79 -15.00 -1.45
C ASP A 2 -6.15 -16.16 -0.67
N ALA A 3 -6.13 -17.37 -1.26
CA ALA A 3 -5.56 -18.56 -0.63
C ALA A 3 -4.03 -18.44 -0.48
N GLU A 4 -3.34 -17.96 -1.51
CA GLU A 4 -1.91 -17.66 -1.49
C GLU A 4 -1.59 -16.55 -0.50
N LEU A 5 -2.33 -15.43 -0.50
CA LEU A 5 -2.06 -14.34 0.44
C LEU A 5 -2.33 -14.75 1.89
N ARG A 6 -3.36 -15.55 2.15
CA ARG A 6 -3.60 -16.10 3.50
C ARG A 6 -2.44 -17.00 3.94
N ALA A 7 -1.89 -17.81 3.03
CA ALA A 7 -0.72 -18.63 3.33
C ALA A 7 0.53 -17.77 3.61
N LEU A 8 0.76 -16.71 2.83
CA LEU A 8 1.85 -15.75 3.07
C LEU A 8 1.67 -15.01 4.40
N ASN A 9 0.47 -14.52 4.69
CA ASN A 9 0.16 -13.81 5.93
C ASN A 9 0.38 -14.70 7.16
N ARG A 10 0.02 -15.99 7.08
CA ARG A 10 0.41 -16.96 8.11
C ARG A 10 1.91 -17.10 8.25
N ASN A 11 2.60 -17.38 7.16
CA ASN A 11 4.00 -17.78 7.18
C ASN A 11 4.92 -16.63 7.62
N TRP A 12 4.59 -15.39 7.25
CA TRP A 12 5.45 -14.23 7.47
C TRP A 12 4.98 -13.31 8.60
N ARG A 13 3.67 -13.21 8.84
CA ARG A 13 3.09 -12.34 9.89
C ARG A 13 2.43 -13.13 11.03
N GLY A 14 2.38 -14.47 10.95
CA GLY A 14 1.73 -15.33 11.94
C GLY A 14 0.19 -15.20 11.96
N ARG A 15 -0.42 -14.62 10.93
CA ARG A 15 -1.86 -14.28 10.89
C ARG A 15 -2.58 -15.15 9.86
N ASP A 16 -3.40 -16.09 10.33
CA ASP A 16 -4.20 -16.96 9.45
C ASP A 16 -5.51 -16.32 8.99
N LYS A 17 -5.40 -15.21 8.28
CA LYS A 17 -6.55 -14.52 7.69
C LYS A 17 -6.20 -13.92 6.32
N PRO A 18 -7.18 -13.75 5.43
CA PRO A 18 -7.00 -12.95 4.22
C PRO A 18 -6.55 -11.53 4.57
N THR A 19 -5.79 -10.93 3.67
CA THR A 19 -5.37 -9.53 3.69
C THR A 19 -5.31 -9.06 2.24
N ASN A 20 -5.51 -7.77 2.02
CA ASN A 20 -5.55 -7.19 0.67
C ASN A 20 -4.14 -6.98 0.08
N VAL A 21 -3.18 -6.57 0.91
CA VAL A 21 -1.78 -6.35 0.51
C VAL A 21 -0.79 -6.85 1.56
N LEU A 22 0.38 -7.31 1.09
CA LEU A 22 1.58 -7.57 1.88
C LEU A 22 2.79 -6.95 1.18
N SER A 23 3.63 -6.24 1.94
CA SER A 23 4.91 -5.71 1.47
C SER A 23 6.08 -6.46 2.10
N PHE A 24 7.04 -6.82 1.27
CA PHE A 24 8.29 -7.50 1.63
C PHE A 24 9.46 -6.63 1.19
N PRO A 25 9.94 -5.71 2.06
CA PRO A 25 11.13 -4.90 1.76
C PRO A 25 12.30 -5.78 1.36
N ALA A 26 13.05 -5.40 0.32
CA ALA A 26 14.32 -6.02 0.04
C ALA A 26 15.19 -5.84 1.29
N GLY A 27 15.62 -6.96 1.88
CA GLY A 27 16.22 -6.97 3.20
C GLY A 27 17.45 -6.07 3.30
N ASP A 28 17.65 -5.50 4.49
CA ASP A 28 18.92 -4.92 4.92
C ASP A 28 19.90 -6.08 5.13
N ASP A 29 20.53 -6.54 4.05
CA ASP A 29 21.54 -7.60 4.02
C ASP A 29 22.88 -7.17 4.67
N GLY A 30 22.83 -6.19 5.57
CA GLY A 30 23.99 -5.55 6.18
C GLY A 30 24.65 -4.54 5.25
N GLU A 31 24.02 -4.24 4.11
CA GLU A 31 24.47 -3.20 3.20
C GLU A 31 24.16 -1.81 3.79
N THR A 32 25.17 -0.93 3.79
CA THR A 32 24.99 0.46 4.26
C THR A 32 23.82 1.12 3.53
N ALA A 33 23.14 2.09 4.17
CA ALA A 33 22.06 2.87 3.54
C ALA A 33 22.43 3.46 2.15
N ALA A 34 23.72 3.71 1.90
CA ALA A 34 24.23 4.16 0.60
C ALA A 34 24.25 3.07 -0.50
N ALA A 35 24.34 1.80 -0.12
CA ALA A 35 24.30 0.64 -1.01
C ALA A 35 22.84 0.19 -1.26
N GLN A 36 21.97 0.25 -0.25
CA GLN A 36 20.52 0.14 -0.43
C GLN A 36 19.96 1.24 -1.34
N ALA A 37 20.45 2.49 -1.20
CA ALA A 37 20.08 3.58 -2.11
C ALA A 37 20.60 3.40 -3.56
N ARG A 38 21.57 2.51 -3.78
CA ARG A 38 22.08 2.12 -5.10
C ARG A 38 21.36 0.89 -5.66
N ALA A 39 20.80 0.06 -4.80
CA ALA A 39 19.93 -1.04 -5.19
C ALA A 39 18.60 -0.47 -5.71
N LEU A 40 18.36 -0.64 -7.01
CA LEU A 40 17.09 -0.25 -7.65
C LEU A 40 15.90 -1.14 -7.23
N TRP A 41 16.10 -2.06 -6.29
CA TRP A 41 15.10 -3.04 -5.87
C TRP A 41 14.60 -2.72 -4.47
N LEU A 42 13.33 -2.30 -4.39
CA LEU A 42 12.68 -1.95 -3.13
C LEU A 42 12.13 -3.17 -2.37
N GLY A 43 11.98 -4.31 -3.06
CA GLY A 43 11.31 -5.50 -2.56
C GLY A 43 10.07 -5.87 -3.37
N ASP A 44 9.15 -6.61 -2.74
CA ASP A 44 7.95 -7.16 -3.37
C ASP A 44 6.68 -6.62 -2.71
N VAL A 45 5.68 -6.28 -3.54
CA VAL A 45 4.31 -6.02 -3.10
C VAL A 45 3.41 -7.11 -3.67
N VAL A 46 2.70 -7.83 -2.79
CA VAL A 46 1.79 -8.91 -3.18
C VAL A 46 0.36 -8.48 -2.83
N ILE A 47 -0.53 -8.52 -3.82
CA ILE A 47 -1.92 -8.03 -3.71
C ILE A 47 -2.88 -9.17 -4.05
N ALA A 48 -3.91 -9.35 -3.22
CA ALA A 48 -4.97 -10.33 -3.47
C ALA A 48 -6.07 -9.74 -4.34
N ALA A 49 -6.09 -10.10 -5.63
CA ALA A 49 -7.05 -9.56 -6.59
C ALA A 49 -8.53 -9.80 -6.20
N GLU A 50 -8.86 -10.94 -5.60
CA GLU A 50 -10.23 -11.28 -5.17
C GLU A 50 -10.68 -10.38 -4.00
N THR A 51 -9.82 -10.23 -2.99
CA THR A 51 -10.04 -9.28 -1.89
C THR A 51 -10.20 -7.84 -2.41
N VAL A 52 -9.34 -7.39 -3.32
CA VAL A 52 -9.43 -6.03 -3.91
C VAL A 52 -10.75 -5.83 -4.64
N GLN A 53 -11.20 -6.83 -5.40
CA GLN A 53 -12.46 -6.74 -6.12
C GLN A 53 -13.67 -6.67 -5.16
N ALA A 54 -13.65 -7.44 -4.08
CA ALA A 54 -14.70 -7.40 -3.06
C ALA A 54 -14.73 -6.06 -2.32
N GLU A 55 -13.57 -5.58 -1.84
CA GLU A 55 -13.46 -4.31 -1.12
C GLU A 55 -13.88 -3.12 -1.99
N ALA A 56 -13.46 -3.10 -3.26
CA ALA A 56 -13.83 -2.04 -4.19
C ALA A 56 -15.35 -2.00 -4.42
N SER A 57 -15.98 -3.18 -4.56
CA SER A 57 -17.43 -3.30 -4.70
C SER A 57 -18.17 -2.81 -3.44
N ASP A 58 -17.72 -3.21 -2.25
CA ASP A 58 -18.35 -2.86 -0.98
C ASP A 58 -18.24 -1.36 -0.68
N ALA A 59 -17.14 -0.73 -1.07
CA ALA A 59 -16.90 0.70 -0.90
C ALA A 59 -17.43 1.57 -2.04
N GLY A 60 -18.00 0.98 -3.10
CA GLY A 60 -18.52 1.72 -4.26
C GLY A 60 -17.44 2.45 -5.07
N MET A 61 -16.20 1.96 -5.05
CA MET A 61 -15.06 2.51 -5.79
C MET A 61 -14.68 1.63 -6.97
N THR A 62 -13.87 2.15 -7.89
CA THR A 62 -13.37 1.33 -8.99
C THR A 62 -12.27 0.40 -8.49
N ILE A 63 -12.15 -0.79 -9.09
CA ILE A 63 -11.04 -1.71 -8.82
C ILE A 63 -9.70 -1.03 -9.09
N ALA A 64 -9.63 -0.16 -10.11
CA ALA A 64 -8.41 0.56 -10.46
C ALA A 64 -7.97 1.53 -9.37
N ASP A 65 -8.90 2.30 -8.80
CA ASP A 65 -8.60 3.24 -7.71
C ASP A 65 -8.15 2.51 -6.45
N HIS A 66 -8.85 1.43 -6.08
CA HIS A 66 -8.48 0.63 -4.92
C HIS A 66 -7.12 -0.05 -5.10
N LEU A 67 -6.87 -0.62 -6.28
CA LEU A 67 -5.58 -1.23 -6.60
C LEU A 67 -4.45 -0.20 -6.55
N ALA A 68 -4.67 1.00 -7.10
CA ALA A 68 -3.69 2.08 -7.07
C ALA A 68 -3.38 2.51 -5.63
N HIS A 69 -4.40 2.63 -4.78
CA HIS A 69 -4.22 2.88 -3.35
C HIS A 69 -3.33 1.82 -2.70
N LEU A 70 -3.63 0.54 -2.89
CA LEU A 70 -2.83 -0.56 -2.32
C LEU A 70 -1.40 -0.64 -2.86
N VAL A 71 -1.17 -0.30 -4.13
CA VAL A 71 0.17 -0.19 -4.70
C VAL A 71 0.95 0.95 -4.04
N VAL A 72 0.35 2.13 -3.91
CA VAL A 72 0.98 3.28 -3.23
C VAL A 72 1.30 2.93 -1.78
N HIS A 73 0.33 2.38 -1.05
CA HIS A 73 0.50 1.91 0.32
C HIS A 73 1.64 0.89 0.44
N GLY A 74 1.63 -0.11 -0.47
CA GLY A 74 2.62 -1.16 -0.50
C GLY A 74 4.04 -0.63 -0.72
N VAL A 75 4.21 0.30 -1.68
CA VAL A 75 5.50 0.94 -1.98
C VAL A 75 5.96 1.84 -0.83
N LEU A 76 5.07 2.55 -0.14
CA LEU A 76 5.44 3.34 1.02
C LEU A 76 6.00 2.46 2.15
N HIS A 77 5.42 1.27 2.37
CA HIS A 77 6.00 0.26 3.26
C HIS A 77 7.40 -0.19 2.81
N LEU A 78 7.61 -0.42 1.51
CA LEU A 78 8.94 -0.76 0.99
C LEU A 78 9.97 0.37 1.19
N LEU A 79 9.52 1.62 1.26
CA LEU A 79 10.35 2.80 1.54
C LEU A 79 10.54 3.08 3.03
N GLY A 80 10.03 2.21 3.91
CA GLY A 80 10.19 2.33 5.36
C GLY A 80 9.18 3.25 6.06
N HIS A 81 8.08 3.60 5.40
CA HIS A 81 6.94 4.21 6.08
C HIS A 81 6.08 3.11 6.71
N ASP A 82 5.67 3.32 7.95
CA ASP A 82 4.78 2.40 8.67
C ASP A 82 3.60 3.16 9.26
N HIS A 83 2.56 2.43 9.66
CA HIS A 83 1.33 2.96 10.24
C HIS A 83 0.93 2.22 11.52
N GLU A 84 1.85 1.48 12.17
CA GLU A 84 1.57 0.82 13.46
C GLU A 84 1.34 1.83 14.60
N LEU A 85 2.03 2.98 14.57
CA LEU A 85 1.83 4.07 15.54
C LEU A 85 1.06 5.23 14.91
N ALA A 86 0.21 5.89 15.71
CA ALA A 86 -0.67 6.97 15.23
C ALA A 86 0.09 8.12 14.50
N ALA A 87 1.24 8.55 15.02
CA ALA A 87 2.04 9.62 14.40
C ALA A 87 2.71 9.19 13.09
N GLU A 88 2.91 7.88 12.88
CA GLU A 88 3.47 7.32 11.65
C GLU A 88 2.36 7.14 10.62
N ALA A 89 1.21 6.61 11.05
CA ALA A 89 -0.01 6.54 10.25
C ALA A 89 -0.38 7.92 9.68
N THR A 90 -0.45 8.97 10.49
CA THR A 90 -0.77 10.32 9.99
C THR A 90 0.19 10.79 8.89
N ARG A 91 1.49 10.48 9.00
CA ARG A 91 2.49 10.84 7.99
C ARG A 91 2.33 10.03 6.72
N MET A 92 2.14 8.71 6.86
CA MET A 92 1.97 7.81 5.72
C MET A 92 0.68 8.13 4.95
N GLU A 93 -0.44 8.28 5.65
CA GLU A 93 -1.73 8.68 5.06
C GLU A 93 -1.64 10.01 4.30
N ALA A 94 -0.89 10.98 4.82
CA ALA A 94 -0.68 12.26 4.13
C ALA A 94 0.08 12.09 2.81
N LEU A 95 1.04 11.17 2.75
CA LEU A 95 1.76 10.82 1.53
C LEU A 95 0.84 10.08 0.55
N GLU A 96 0.05 9.12 1.03
CA GLU A 96 -0.93 8.39 0.22
C GLU A 96 -1.91 9.36 -0.46
N ARG A 97 -2.52 10.27 0.32
CA ARG A 97 -3.40 11.33 -0.22
C ARG A 97 -2.72 12.17 -1.28
N ALA A 98 -1.50 12.64 -1.01
CA ALA A 98 -0.77 13.50 -1.93
C ALA A 98 -0.41 12.78 -3.25
N ILE A 99 -0.07 11.49 -3.19
CA ILE A 99 0.26 10.69 -4.37
C ILE A 99 -1.00 10.37 -5.16
N LEU A 100 -2.07 9.91 -4.52
CA LEU A 100 -3.34 9.57 -5.17
C LEU A 100 -3.97 10.78 -5.85
N ALA A 101 -3.94 11.95 -5.21
CA ALA A 101 -4.41 13.19 -5.83
C ALA A 101 -3.65 13.53 -7.12
N ARG A 102 -2.33 13.27 -7.18
CA ARG A 102 -1.52 13.46 -8.40
C ARG A 102 -1.84 12.43 -9.50
N LEU A 103 -2.40 11.29 -9.12
CA LEU A 103 -2.90 10.27 -10.04
C LEU A 103 -4.36 10.51 -10.46
N GLY A 104 -5.01 11.55 -9.92
CA GLY A 104 -6.42 11.85 -10.19
C GLY A 104 -7.40 10.96 -9.43
N ILE A 105 -6.95 10.32 -8.35
CA ILE A 105 -7.73 9.38 -7.53
C ILE A 105 -8.19 10.11 -6.26
N ALA A 106 -9.44 9.86 -5.86
CA ALA A 106 -10.05 10.45 -4.67
C ALA A 106 -9.36 9.99 -3.37
N ASP A 107 -9.58 10.73 -2.28
CA ASP A 107 -9.05 10.38 -0.97
C ASP A 107 -9.66 9.06 -0.45
N PRO A 108 -8.84 8.02 -0.20
CA PRO A 108 -9.34 6.73 0.26
C PRO A 108 -9.85 6.74 1.71
N TYR A 109 -9.59 7.79 2.49
CA TYR A 109 -9.97 7.90 3.91
C TYR A 109 -11.30 8.63 4.13
N GLY A 110 -11.93 9.14 3.08
CA GLY A 110 -13.29 9.71 3.15
C GLY A 110 -13.39 11.13 3.70
N ASP A 111 -12.27 11.81 3.99
CA ASP A 111 -12.23 13.22 4.35
C ASP A 111 -11.88 14.09 3.13
N ASP A 112 -12.86 14.35 2.25
CA ASP A 112 -12.62 15.12 1.02
C ASP A 112 -12.34 16.61 1.32
N PRO A 113 -11.39 17.23 0.62
CA PRO A 113 -11.88 18.26 -0.29
C PRO A 113 -11.39 18.08 -1.74
N PRO A 114 -12.24 18.44 -2.71
CA PRO A 114 -11.95 18.31 -4.13
C PRO A 114 -10.84 19.29 -4.52
N VAL A 115 -9.84 18.82 -5.27
CA VAL A 115 -8.79 19.70 -5.82
C VAL A 115 -8.91 19.85 -7.33
N ARG A 116 -9.71 20.87 -7.66
CA ARG A 116 -9.66 21.83 -8.79
C ARG A 116 -9.59 21.32 -10.24
N GLU A 117 -10.66 21.66 -10.98
CA GLU A 117 -10.59 21.94 -12.42
C GLU A 117 -9.41 22.87 -12.71
N VAL A 118 -8.57 22.46 -13.66
CA VAL A 118 -7.55 23.32 -14.27
C VAL A 118 -8.06 23.67 -15.66
N ALA A 119 -8.33 24.96 -15.87
CA ALA A 119 -8.58 25.58 -17.18
C ALA A 119 -7.31 25.62 -18.04
#